data_AF-A0A392URU2-F1
#
_entry.id   AF-A0A392URU2-F1
#
_cell.length_a   1.000
_cell.length_b   1.000
_cell.length_c   1.000
_cell.angle_alpha   90.00
_cell.angle_beta   90.00
_cell.angle_gamma   90.00
#
_symmetry.space_group_name_H-M   'P 1'
#
loop_
_entity.id
_entity.type
_entity.pdbx_description
1 polymer ?
#
loop_
_entity_poly.entity_id
_entity_poly.type
_entity_poly.pdbx_seq_one_letter_code
_entity_poly.pdbx_strand_id
1 'polypeptide(L)' 'RDYEEFKVRINSLVATAQKVPEDGWTMQDGTPWPGNDVRDHPGMIQ' A
#
# COMPACT_ATOMS: atom_id res chain seq x y z
N ARG A 1 22.61 -4.06 -11.82
CA ARG A 1 22.11 -5.06 -10.86
C ARG A 1 21.04 -4.44 -9.96
N ASP A 2 21.34 -3.32 -9.31
CA ASP A 2 20.45 -2.65 -8.35
C ASP A 2 19.08 -2.26 -8.93
N TYR A 3 19.04 -1.83 -10.20
CA TYR A 3 17.78 -1.53 -10.88
C TYR A 3 16.87 -2.76 -11.01
N GLU A 4 17.43 -3.93 -11.35
CA GLU A 4 16.63 -5.15 -11.49
C GLU A 4 16.09 -5.59 -10.13
N GLU A 5 16.91 -5.50 -9.07
CA GLU A 5 16.47 -5.79 -7.71
C GLU A 5 15.38 -4.81 -7.23
N PHE A 6 15.51 -3.52 -7.55
CA PHE A 6 14.48 -2.51 -7.30
C PHE A 6 13.17 -2.84 -8.04
N LYS A 7 13.26 -3.15 -9.34
CA LYS A 7 12.12 -3.50 -10.19
C LYS A 7 11.36 -4.71 -9.64
N VAL A 8 12.08 -5.75 -9.20
CA VAL A 8 11.47 -6.95 -8.58
C VAL A 8 10.72 -6.59 -7.29
N ARG A 9 11.29 -5.72 -6.44
CA ARG A 9 10.63 -5.28 -5.20
C ARG A 9 9.34 -4.50 -5.49
N ILE A 10 9.40 -3.55 -6.43
CA ILE A 10 8.21 -2.76 -6.81
C ILE A 10 7.13 -3.65 -7.43
N ASN A 11 7.48 -4.57 -8.33
CA ASN A 11 6.51 -5.48 -8.93
C ASN A 11 5.81 -6.36 -7.88
N SER A 12 6.54 -6.76 -6.84
CA SER A 12 5.98 -7.52 -5.72
C SER A 12 4.95 -6.69 -4.94
N LEU A 13 5.22 -5.40 -4.71
CA LEU A 13 4.27 -4.48 -4.06
C LEU A 13 3.01 -4.28 -4.91
N VAL A 14 3.16 -4.09 -6.23
CA VAL A 14 2.03 -3.94 -7.16
C VAL A 14 1.16 -5.20 -7.18
N ALA A 15 1.78 -6.39 -7.21
CA ALA A 15 1.05 -7.65 -7.20
C ALA A 15 0.23 -7.83 -5.91
N THR A 16 0.78 -7.44 -4.76
CA THR A 16 0.04 -7.45 -3.49
C THR A 16 -1.13 -6.47 -3.51
N ALA A 17 -0.92 -5.26 -4.02
CA ALA A 17 -1.94 -4.20 -4.07
C ALA A 17 -3.16 -4.55 -4.95
N GLN A 18 -3.05 -5.51 -5.88
CA GLN A 18 -4.18 -5.97 -6.70
C GLN A 18 -5.28 -6.67 -5.89
N LYS A 19 -4.97 -7.15 -4.68
CA LYS A 19 -5.94 -7.82 -3.79
C LYS A 19 -6.21 -6.96 -2.58
N VAL A 20 -7.28 -6.18 -2.63
CA VAL A 20 -7.73 -5.36 -1.51
C VAL A 20 -8.20 -6.27 -0.37
N PRO A 21 -7.67 -6.13 0.86
CA PRO A 21 -8.15 -6.87 2.02
C PRO A 21 -9.59 -6.50 2.39
N GLU A 22 -10.36 -7.45 2.94
CA GLU A 22 -11.74 -7.21 3.37
C GLU A 22 -11.82 -6.18 4.51
N ASP A 23 -10.87 -6.21 5.44
CA ASP A 23 -10.76 -5.26 6.56
C ASP A 23 -10.03 -3.95 6.17
N GLY A 24 -9.69 -3.78 4.89
CA GLY A 24 -8.93 -2.64 4.38
C GLY A 24 -7.41 -2.78 4.53
N TRP A 25 -6.68 -1.80 4.01
CA TRP A 25 -5.22 -1.76 4.10
C TRP A 25 -4.77 -1.35 5.49
N THR A 26 -3.62 -1.88 5.89
CA THR A 26 -2.92 -1.54 7.13
C THR A 26 -1.52 -1.02 6.82
N MET A 27 -1.05 -0.08 7.63
CA MET A 27 0.32 0.38 7.65
C MET A 27 1.26 -0.70 8.21
N GLN A 28 2.57 -0.50 8.07
CA GLN A 28 3.59 -1.44 8.59
C GLN A 28 3.56 -1.56 10.13
N ASP A 29 3.10 -0.52 10.83
CA ASP A 29 2.93 -0.51 12.29
C ASP A 29 1.62 -1.19 12.76
N GLY A 30 0.82 -1.72 11.82
CA GLY A 30 -0.45 -2.38 12.09
C GLY A 30 -1.65 -1.43 12.22
N THR A 31 -1.45 -0.11 12.11
CA THR A 31 -2.57 0.84 12.11
C THR A 31 -3.35 0.77 10.79
N PRO A 32 -4.68 0.98 10.79
CA PRO A 32 -5.45 1.07 9.55
C PRO A 32 -4.95 2.22 8.67
N TRP A 33 -4.86 1.99 7.36
CA TRP A 33 -4.52 3.04 6.42
C TRP A 33 -5.63 4.10 6.38
N PRO A 34 -5.33 5.40 6.60
CA PRO A 34 -6.36 6.44 6.62
C PRO A 34 -7.10 6.60 5.29
N GLY A 35 -6.51 6.18 4.17
CA GLY A 35 -7.08 6.27 2.82
C GLY A 35 -8.00 5.12 2.40
N ASN A 36 -8.44 4.26 3.32
CA ASN A 36 -9.30 3.12 3.00
C ASN A 36 -10.67 3.52 2.40
N ASP A 37 -11.22 4.67 2.81
CA ASP A 37 -12.42 5.24 2.18
C ASP A 37 -12.03 6.40 1.25
N VAL A 38 -12.13 6.16 -0.06
CA VAL A 38 -11.79 7.15 -1.10
C VAL A 38 -12.70 8.39 -1.10
N ARG A 39 -13.85 8.35 -0.41
CA ARG A 39 -14.81 9.45 -0.32
C ARG A 39 -14.70 10.22 0.99
N ASP A 40 -14.14 9.60 2.03
CA ASP A 40 -14.05 10.17 3.36
C ASP A 40 -12.73 9.75 4.02
N HIS A 41 -11.65 10.41 3.63
CA HIS A 41 -10.34 10.24 4.26
C HIS A 41 -9.72 11.61 4.61
N PRO A 42 -8.95 11.69 5.72
CA PRO A 42 -8.20 12.89 6.03
C PRO A 42 -7.12 13.15 4.96
N GLY A 43 -6.73 14.41 4.81
CA GLY A 43 -5.53 14.74 4.04
C GLY A 43 -4.30 14.14 4.70
N MET A 44 -3.47 13.44 3.92
CA MET A 44 -2.21 12.85 4.38
C MET A 44 -1.04 13.64 3.78
N ILE A 45 -0.07 14.00 4.62
CA ILE A 45 1.23 14.54 4.21
C ILE A 45 2.29 13.59 4.77
N GLN A 46 3.25 13.20 3.95
CA GLN A 46 4.32 12.24 4.28
C GLN A 46 5.68 12.94 4.33
#